data_AF-A0A553WAY2-F1
#
_entry.id   AF-A0A553WAY2-F1
#
_cell.length_a   1.000
_cell.length_b   1.000
_cell.length_c   1.000
_cell.angle_alpha   90.00
_cell.angle_beta   90.00
_cell.angle_gamma   90.00
#
_symmetry.space_group_name_H-M   'P 1'
#
loop_
_entity.id
_entity.type
_entity.pdbx_description
1 polymer ?
#
loop_
_entity_poly.entity_id
_entity_poly.type
_entity_poly.pdbx_seq_one_letter_code
_entity_poly.pdbx_strand_id
1 'polypeptide(L)'
;MKMNPGIGLLALASAFALAACDKAGDAQDAATTEAASSKWPENLVLVGDGFPNPGDACRKIGESAETVDYLDDSATLAGCLSEEDAAKLGGKVVGTVDGVTLVSVPASAAAAPGDGDGAGDAKVAGTKYNATAQIRCAGYKGAAAGMCDAGVVRNADTGAYIDVTLPDKSTRTILFNKDGSFLSFSTAEADGTAAMKASASREGDTTIATLGKERYEIPDVFVQGD
;
A
#
# COMPACT_ATOMS: atom_id res chain seq x y z
N MET A 1 -24.47 -70.95 -5.47
CA MET A 1 -23.89 -72.02 -6.33
C MET A 1 -24.14 -71.68 -7.79
N LYS A 2 -23.10 -71.22 -8.49
CA LYS A 2 -23.02 -71.19 -9.96
C LYS A 2 -21.54 -71.37 -10.32
N MET A 3 -21.30 -72.36 -11.16
CA MET A 3 -20.01 -72.96 -11.51
C MET A 3 -19.32 -72.18 -12.63
N ASN A 4 -17.99 -71.97 -12.47
CA ASN A 4 -16.88 -72.18 -13.43
C ASN A 4 -16.89 -71.48 -14.83
N PRO A 5 -15.79 -71.54 -15.62
CA PRO A 5 -14.39 -71.18 -15.31
C PRO A 5 -13.72 -70.41 -16.48
N GLY A 6 -12.45 -70.03 -16.33
CA GLY A 6 -11.49 -70.23 -17.41
C GLY A 6 -10.57 -69.06 -17.76
N ILE A 7 -9.36 -69.47 -18.17
CA ILE A 7 -8.28 -68.71 -18.83
C ILE A 7 -7.43 -67.94 -17.81
N GLY A 8 -6.13 -68.19 -17.65
CA GLY A 8 -5.20 -69.01 -18.41
C GLY A 8 -3.80 -68.53 -18.03
N LEU A 9 -2.99 -69.45 -17.51
CA LEU A 9 -1.58 -69.25 -17.16
C LEU A 9 -0.79 -68.74 -18.37
N LEU A 10 -0.01 -67.67 -18.21
CA LEU A 10 1.25 -67.53 -18.95
C LEU A 10 2.27 -66.82 -18.05
N ALA A 11 3.27 -67.59 -17.62
CA ALA A 11 4.43 -67.11 -16.91
C ALA A 11 5.41 -66.47 -17.91
N LEU A 12 5.96 -65.30 -17.59
CA LEU A 12 7.27 -64.91 -18.06
C LEU A 12 8.00 -64.17 -16.94
N ALA A 13 8.99 -64.86 -16.38
CA ALA A 13 10.05 -64.25 -15.59
C ALA A 13 10.96 -63.46 -16.53
N SER A 14 11.35 -62.25 -16.14
CA SER A 14 12.51 -61.54 -16.71
C SER A 14 13.06 -60.61 -15.65
N ALA A 15 14.10 -61.06 -14.97
CA ALA A 15 15.00 -60.22 -14.22
C ALA A 15 15.96 -59.57 -15.22
N PHE A 16 16.03 -58.24 -15.23
CA PHE A 16 17.15 -57.49 -15.81
C PHE A 16 17.47 -56.35 -14.86
N ALA A 17 18.56 -56.50 -14.13
CA ALA A 17 19.30 -55.39 -13.55
C ALA A 17 20.32 -54.94 -14.58
N LEU A 18 20.34 -53.64 -14.93
CA LEU A 18 21.48 -52.96 -15.54
C LEU A 18 21.34 -51.46 -15.32
N ALA A 19 22.48 -50.87 -15.00
CA ALA A 19 22.69 -49.51 -14.55
C ALA A 19 22.86 -48.51 -15.72
N ALA A 20 22.57 -47.25 -15.38
CA ALA A 20 23.26 -46.01 -15.76
C ALA A 20 23.34 -45.50 -17.22
N CYS A 21 23.34 -44.15 -17.25
CA CYS A 21 23.76 -43.19 -18.27
C CYS A 21 22.73 -42.61 -19.27
N ASP A 22 22.38 -41.37 -18.94
CA ASP A 22 22.44 -40.17 -19.76
C ASP A 22 21.66 -40.13 -21.07
N LYS A 23 20.55 -39.38 -21.04
CA LYS A 23 20.18 -38.48 -22.13
C LYS A 23 19.25 -37.36 -21.69
N ALA A 24 19.75 -36.15 -21.91
CA ALA A 24 19.11 -35.05 -22.62
C ALA A 24 17.83 -34.44 -22.02
N GLY A 25 18.02 -33.21 -21.55
CA GLY A 25 16.96 -32.26 -21.29
C GLY A 25 17.57 -31.08 -20.56
N ASP A 26 18.37 -30.27 -21.26
CA ASP A 26 18.70 -28.90 -20.86
C ASP A 26 17.37 -28.11 -20.73
N ALA A 27 16.71 -28.32 -19.60
CA ALA A 27 15.73 -27.41 -19.09
C ALA A 27 16.54 -26.23 -18.58
N GLN A 28 16.53 -25.18 -19.42
CA GLN A 28 16.96 -23.83 -19.09
C GLN A 28 16.78 -23.59 -17.60
N ASP A 29 17.92 -23.40 -16.97
CA ASP A 29 18.09 -22.52 -15.85
C ASP A 29 17.21 -21.30 -16.13
N ALA A 30 16.01 -21.31 -15.54
CA ALA A 30 15.18 -20.14 -15.48
C ALA A 30 15.94 -19.24 -14.53
N ALA A 31 16.85 -18.48 -15.15
CA ALA A 31 17.55 -17.36 -14.59
C ALA A 31 16.55 -16.63 -13.72
N THR A 32 16.67 -16.89 -12.42
CA THR A 32 16.37 -15.88 -11.43
C THR A 32 17.08 -14.66 -11.98
N THR A 33 16.28 -13.68 -12.39
CA THR A 33 16.79 -12.38 -12.74
C THR A 33 17.36 -11.87 -11.42
N GLU A 34 18.63 -12.20 -11.18
CA GLU A 34 19.50 -11.51 -10.26
C GLU A 34 19.28 -10.05 -10.59
N ALA A 35 18.51 -9.38 -9.73
CA ALA A 35 18.47 -7.94 -9.66
C ALA A 35 19.92 -7.51 -9.67
N ALA A 36 20.34 -6.89 -10.77
CA ALA A 36 21.71 -6.51 -11.00
C ALA A 36 22.16 -5.64 -9.83
N SER A 37 22.83 -6.25 -8.86
CA SER A 37 23.68 -5.57 -7.91
C SER A 37 24.93 -5.14 -8.68
N SER A 38 24.78 -4.19 -9.59
CA SER A 38 25.88 -3.79 -10.46
C SER A 38 26.30 -2.39 -10.07
N LYS A 39 27.11 -2.39 -8.99
CA LYS A 39 27.89 -1.29 -8.39
C LYS A 39 27.49 0.12 -8.83
N TRP A 40 26.79 0.81 -7.93
CA TRP A 40 26.66 2.26 -7.99
C TRP A 40 28.04 2.93 -7.93
N PRO A 41 28.27 4.00 -8.71
CA PRO A 41 29.56 4.68 -8.73
C PRO A 41 29.73 5.55 -7.48
N GLU A 42 30.94 5.61 -6.93
CA GLU A 42 31.22 6.24 -5.62
C GLU A 42 31.11 7.77 -5.63
N ASN A 43 31.13 8.39 -6.81
CA ASN A 43 30.94 9.82 -7.03
C ASN A 43 29.47 10.27 -6.99
N LEU A 44 28.52 9.33 -6.93
CA LEU A 44 27.11 9.63 -6.72
C LEU A 44 26.75 9.40 -5.25
N VAL A 45 26.22 10.45 -4.63
CA VAL A 45 25.70 10.35 -3.26
C VAL A 45 24.31 9.71 -3.33
N LEU A 46 24.14 8.53 -2.75
CA LEU A 46 22.84 7.87 -2.67
C LEU A 46 22.10 8.29 -1.39
N VAL A 47 20.83 8.63 -1.53
CA VAL A 47 19.94 8.97 -0.41
C VAL A 47 18.85 7.89 -0.31
N GLY A 48 18.83 7.16 0.79
CA GLY A 48 17.90 6.04 0.99
C GLY A 48 18.24 4.78 0.20
N ASP A 49 17.30 3.83 0.16
CA ASP A 49 17.48 2.48 -0.38
C ASP A 49 16.57 2.17 -1.59
N GLY A 50 15.93 3.18 -2.17
CA GLY A 50 15.07 3.06 -3.35
C GLY A 50 14.47 4.40 -3.76
N PHE A 51 13.91 4.46 -4.97
CA PHE A 51 13.10 5.57 -5.46
C PHE A 51 12.12 5.10 -6.55
N PRO A 52 10.83 5.51 -6.51
CA PRO A 52 10.21 6.40 -5.52
C PRO A 52 10.01 5.77 -4.13
N ASN A 53 9.86 4.45 -4.05
CA ASN A 53 9.68 3.74 -2.79
C ASN A 53 10.98 3.07 -2.31
N PRO A 54 11.13 2.81 -0.99
CA PRO A 54 12.18 1.95 -0.46
C PRO A 54 12.23 0.60 -1.18
N GLY A 55 13.42 0.19 -1.62
CA GLY A 55 13.65 -1.06 -2.34
C GLY A 55 13.42 -1.01 -3.86
N ASP A 56 12.90 0.08 -4.41
CA ASP A 56 12.78 0.25 -5.86
C ASP A 56 14.17 0.29 -6.54
N ALA A 57 14.21 -0.04 -7.84
CA ALA A 57 15.45 -0.22 -8.60
C ALA A 57 16.28 1.06 -8.73
N CYS A 58 15.62 2.21 -8.86
CA CYS A 58 16.28 3.52 -8.90
C CYS A 58 16.64 4.00 -7.49
N ARG A 59 17.48 5.03 -7.39
CA ARG A 59 17.90 5.64 -6.12
C ARG A 59 17.76 7.14 -6.17
N LYS A 60 17.38 7.76 -5.06
CA LYS A 60 17.48 9.22 -4.92
C LYS A 60 18.95 9.61 -4.86
N ILE A 61 19.32 10.63 -5.63
CA ILE A 61 20.69 11.11 -5.76
C ILE A 61 20.80 12.44 -5.03
N GLY A 62 21.73 12.51 -4.08
CA GLY A 62 22.06 13.70 -3.32
C GLY A 62 23.10 14.57 -4.01
N GLU A 63 23.46 15.65 -3.32
CA GLU A 63 24.44 16.62 -3.81
C GLU A 63 25.86 16.05 -3.86
N SER A 64 26.46 16.13 -5.04
CA SER A 64 27.87 15.86 -5.32
C SER A 64 28.38 16.81 -6.40
N ALA A 65 29.69 16.78 -6.68
CA ALA A 65 30.29 17.58 -7.74
C ALA A 65 29.67 17.32 -9.13
N GLU A 66 29.14 16.12 -9.36
CA GLU A 66 28.55 15.70 -10.63
C GLU A 66 27.04 16.01 -10.72
N THR A 67 26.39 16.29 -9.59
CA THR A 67 24.92 16.39 -9.51
C THR A 67 24.43 17.78 -9.13
N VAL A 68 25.32 18.68 -8.72
CA VAL A 68 24.99 20.05 -8.30
C VAL A 68 24.22 20.85 -9.36
N ASP A 69 24.52 20.65 -10.65
CA ASP A 69 23.86 21.36 -11.75
C ASP A 69 22.45 20.79 -12.08
N TYR A 70 22.08 19.65 -11.48
CA TYR A 70 20.83 18.94 -11.76
C TYR A 70 19.86 18.93 -10.59
N LEU A 71 20.32 19.30 -9.39
CA LEU A 71 19.48 19.39 -8.20
C LEU A 71 18.70 20.70 -8.24
N ASP A 72 17.39 20.58 -8.44
CA ASP A 72 16.47 21.70 -8.39
C ASP A 72 15.48 21.52 -7.22
N ASP A 73 15.07 22.62 -6.61
CA ASP A 73 14.20 22.64 -5.44
C ASP A 73 12.78 22.11 -5.73
N SER A 74 12.42 22.00 -7.01
CA SER A 74 11.10 21.61 -7.51
C SER A 74 11.01 20.14 -7.96
N ALA A 75 12.11 19.39 -7.92
CA ALA A 75 12.20 18.02 -8.39
C ALA A 75 13.12 17.17 -7.51
N THR A 76 12.86 15.87 -7.46
CA THR A 76 13.81 14.91 -6.93
C THR A 76 14.69 14.38 -8.07
N LEU A 77 16.01 14.47 -7.88
CA LEU A 77 16.96 13.82 -8.77
C LEU A 77 17.03 12.32 -8.44
N ALA A 78 16.65 11.48 -9.39
CA ALA A 78 16.75 10.03 -9.30
C ALA A 78 17.80 9.51 -10.27
N GLY A 79 18.53 8.47 -9.86
CA GLY A 79 19.44 7.72 -10.69
C GLY A 79 18.88 6.32 -10.93
N CYS A 80 19.08 5.76 -12.12
CA CYS A 80 18.74 4.37 -12.42
C CYS A 80 19.89 3.72 -13.19
N LEU A 81 20.24 2.48 -12.82
CA LEU A 81 21.26 1.68 -13.51
C LEU A 81 20.78 1.12 -14.85
N SER A 82 19.45 1.12 -15.08
CA SER A 82 18.85 0.72 -16.34
C SER A 82 18.06 1.89 -16.94
N GLU A 83 18.14 2.07 -18.26
CA GLU A 83 17.32 3.05 -18.98
C GLU A 83 15.83 2.70 -18.91
N GLU A 84 15.51 1.41 -18.80
CA GLU A 84 14.13 0.94 -18.72
C GLU A 84 13.47 1.38 -17.40
N ASP A 85 14.20 1.31 -16.29
CA ASP A 85 13.69 1.78 -15.00
C ASP A 85 13.65 3.31 -14.93
N ALA A 86 14.61 3.99 -15.57
CA ALA A 86 14.57 5.44 -15.72
C ALA A 86 13.32 5.91 -16.48
N ALA A 87 12.92 5.20 -17.55
CA ALA A 87 11.74 5.53 -18.34
C ALA A 87 10.44 5.39 -17.54
N LYS A 88 10.40 4.53 -16.51
CA LYS A 88 9.22 4.31 -15.65
C LYS A 88 8.98 5.46 -14.67
N LEU A 89 9.98 6.31 -14.40
CA LEU A 89 9.88 7.38 -13.41
C LEU A 89 9.03 8.60 -13.85
N GLY A 90 8.67 8.72 -15.13
CA GLY A 90 7.83 9.82 -15.61
C GLY A 90 8.46 11.22 -15.52
N GLY A 91 9.76 11.31 -15.25
CA GLY A 91 10.52 12.57 -15.18
C GLY A 91 11.32 12.87 -16.44
N LYS A 92 12.05 14.00 -16.41
CA LYS A 92 12.95 14.40 -17.51
C LYS A 92 14.33 13.79 -17.27
N VAL A 93 14.84 13.03 -18.25
CA VAL A 93 16.25 12.65 -18.26
C VAL A 93 17.11 13.92 -18.37
N VAL A 94 18.01 14.13 -17.41
CA VAL A 94 18.86 15.32 -17.31
C VAL A 94 20.33 15.03 -17.61
N GLY A 95 20.75 13.77 -17.54
CA GLY A 95 22.11 13.38 -17.88
C GLY A 95 22.38 11.89 -17.61
N THR A 96 23.64 11.51 -17.77
CA THR A 96 24.14 10.17 -17.43
C THR A 96 25.50 10.33 -16.78
N VAL A 97 25.73 9.67 -15.65
CA VAL A 97 27.01 9.68 -14.92
C VAL A 97 27.43 8.24 -14.67
N ASP A 98 28.57 7.83 -15.23
CA ASP A 98 29.15 6.47 -15.06
C ASP A 98 28.15 5.32 -15.28
N GLY A 99 27.30 5.45 -16.30
CA GLY A 99 26.28 4.45 -16.64
C GLY A 99 24.98 4.55 -15.84
N VAL A 100 24.87 5.49 -14.89
CA VAL A 100 23.63 5.82 -14.19
C VAL A 100 22.88 6.88 -14.98
N THR A 101 21.65 6.60 -15.38
CA THR A 101 20.76 7.58 -16.00
C THR A 101 20.16 8.48 -14.92
N LEU A 102 20.37 9.79 -15.03
CA LEU A 102 19.84 10.80 -14.13
C LEU A 102 18.51 11.35 -14.66
N VAL A 103 17.49 11.32 -13.81
CA VAL A 103 16.13 11.77 -14.10
C VAL A 103 15.74 12.83 -13.07
N SER A 104 15.44 14.04 -13.52
CA SER A 104 14.74 15.04 -12.71
C SER A 104 13.26 14.69 -12.72
N VAL A 105 12.78 14.19 -11.58
CA VAL A 105 11.39 13.78 -11.39
C VAL A 105 10.69 14.90 -10.63
N PRO A 106 9.75 15.64 -11.26
CA PRO A 106 9.05 16.76 -10.61
C PRO A 106 8.46 16.31 -9.28
N ALA A 107 8.44 17.17 -8.25
CA ALA A 107 7.87 16.82 -6.95
C ALA A 107 6.38 16.38 -7.02
N SER A 108 5.67 16.70 -8.09
CA SER A 108 4.32 16.21 -8.36
C SER A 108 4.25 14.78 -8.94
N ALA A 109 5.39 14.22 -9.34
CA ALA A 109 5.56 12.86 -9.89
C ALA A 109 6.50 12.00 -9.03
N ALA A 110 7.44 12.65 -8.32
CA ALA A 110 8.27 12.08 -7.29
C ALA A 110 7.50 12.15 -5.98
N ALA A 111 6.82 11.06 -5.66
CA ALA A 111 6.16 10.86 -4.38
C ALA A 111 7.01 11.45 -3.22
N ALA A 112 6.57 12.57 -2.64
CA ALA A 112 7.05 13.07 -1.36
C ALA A 112 6.79 12.00 -0.27
N PRO A 113 7.57 12.00 0.84
CA PRO A 113 7.28 11.12 1.96
C PRO A 113 5.92 11.49 2.58
N GLY A 114 4.90 10.74 2.17
CA GLY A 114 3.47 10.99 2.41
C GLY A 114 2.57 10.45 1.29
N ASP A 115 3.12 10.16 0.12
CA ASP A 115 2.32 10.22 -1.12
C ASP A 115 1.53 8.97 -1.48
N GLY A 116 0.21 9.17 -1.56
CA GLY A 116 -0.62 8.53 -2.56
C GLY A 116 0.00 8.70 -3.94
N ASP A 117 0.08 7.58 -4.64
CA ASP A 117 0.71 7.21 -5.91
C ASP A 117 0.23 8.00 -7.15
N GLY A 118 -0.29 9.22 -6.97
CA GLY A 118 -0.91 10.03 -8.03
C GLY A 118 -2.16 9.37 -8.67
N ALA A 119 -2.50 8.15 -8.23
CA ALA A 119 -3.64 7.35 -8.65
C ALA A 119 -4.91 7.63 -7.82
N GLY A 120 -4.83 8.60 -6.91
CA GLY A 120 -5.79 8.83 -5.84
C GLY A 120 -5.13 8.63 -4.48
N ASP A 121 -5.92 8.78 -3.42
CA ASP A 121 -5.49 8.50 -2.05
C ASP A 121 -5.18 7.00 -1.91
N ALA A 122 -3.92 6.64 -1.63
CA ALA A 122 -3.48 5.25 -1.57
C ALA A 122 -4.25 4.47 -0.50
N LYS A 123 -4.35 3.14 -0.65
CA LYS A 123 -4.95 2.27 0.37
C LYS A 123 -3.89 1.63 1.24
N VAL A 124 -4.18 1.51 2.54
CA VAL A 124 -3.39 0.68 3.46
C VAL A 124 -3.47 -0.78 3.02
N ALA A 125 -2.31 -1.38 2.78
CA ALA A 125 -2.17 -2.75 2.27
C ALA A 125 -3.02 -3.75 3.07
N GLY A 126 -3.79 -4.58 2.36
CA GLY A 126 -4.68 -5.57 2.98
C GLY A 126 -5.97 -5.01 3.57
N THR A 127 -6.28 -3.72 3.36
CA THR A 127 -7.52 -3.10 3.83
C THR A 127 -8.24 -2.34 2.73
N LYS A 128 -9.47 -1.88 3.02
CA LYS A 128 -10.22 -0.96 2.16
C LYS A 128 -9.91 0.52 2.43
N TYR A 129 -9.15 0.81 3.48
CA TYR A 129 -8.98 2.14 4.02
C TYR A 129 -7.84 2.88 3.36
N ASN A 130 -8.00 4.18 3.21
CA ASN A 130 -6.93 5.05 2.77
C ASN A 130 -5.92 5.31 3.90
N ALA A 131 -6.42 5.48 5.12
CA ALA A 131 -5.60 5.54 6.32
C ALA A 131 -6.27 4.78 7.47
N THR A 132 -5.46 4.32 8.42
CA THR A 132 -5.90 3.75 9.68
C THR A 132 -5.27 4.50 10.85
N ALA A 133 -6.01 4.64 11.95
CA ALA A 133 -5.54 5.35 13.13
C ALA A 133 -6.28 4.87 14.38
N GLN A 134 -5.80 5.30 15.55
CA GLN A 134 -6.58 5.24 16.78
C GLN A 134 -7.13 6.62 17.11
N ILE A 135 -8.45 6.71 17.29
CA ILE A 135 -9.14 7.94 17.67
C ILE A 135 -9.69 7.85 19.08
N ARG A 136 -9.84 8.99 19.76
CA ARG A 136 -10.50 9.01 21.08
C ARG A 136 -12.00 8.76 20.88
N CYS A 137 -12.54 7.81 21.65
CA CYS A 137 -13.93 7.43 21.60
C CYS A 137 -14.47 7.17 23.02
N ALA A 138 -15.76 7.38 23.24
CA ALA A 138 -16.42 7.11 24.52
C ALA A 138 -17.92 6.84 24.35
N GLY A 139 -18.54 6.23 25.36
CA GLY A 139 -20.00 6.24 25.54
C GLY A 139 -20.77 5.12 24.85
N TYR A 140 -20.14 4.36 23.92
CA TYR A 140 -20.78 3.22 23.27
C TYR A 140 -21.24 2.18 24.29
N LYS A 141 -22.56 1.98 24.43
CA LYS A 141 -23.20 1.13 25.46
C LYS A 141 -22.64 1.38 26.89
N GLY A 142 -22.25 2.62 27.18
CA GLY A 142 -21.67 3.01 28.48
C GLY A 142 -20.17 2.71 28.64
N ALA A 143 -19.46 2.37 27.55
CA ALA A 143 -18.01 2.22 27.58
C ALA A 143 -17.32 3.52 28.04
N ALA A 144 -16.28 3.35 28.86
CA ALA A 144 -15.43 4.44 29.30
C ALA A 144 -14.69 5.09 28.11
N ALA A 145 -14.17 6.29 28.32
CA ALA A 145 -13.31 6.94 27.34
C ALA A 145 -12.05 6.12 27.09
N GLY A 146 -11.67 5.98 25.83
CA GLY A 146 -10.52 5.20 25.40
C GLY A 146 -10.14 5.51 23.95
N MET A 147 -9.33 4.61 23.38
CA MET A 147 -8.92 4.67 21.97
C MET A 147 -9.67 3.59 21.19
N CYS A 148 -10.24 3.95 20.04
CA CYS A 148 -10.87 3.03 19.10
C CYS A 148 -10.06 2.97 17.81
N ASP A 149 -9.87 1.76 17.29
CA ASP A 149 -9.30 1.58 15.95
C ASP A 149 -10.27 2.12 14.91
N ALA A 150 -9.78 2.92 13.98
CA ALA A 150 -10.56 3.54 12.93
C ALA A 150 -9.87 3.42 11.58
N GLY A 151 -10.67 3.30 10.53
CA GLY A 151 -10.22 3.38 9.14
C GLY A 151 -11.05 4.37 8.36
N VAL A 152 -10.40 5.21 7.56
CA VAL A 152 -11.07 6.19 6.69
C VAL A 152 -11.07 5.71 5.25
N VAL A 153 -12.18 5.94 4.55
CA VAL A 153 -12.25 5.84 3.09
C VAL A 153 -12.60 7.23 2.56
N ARG A 154 -11.73 7.79 1.72
CA ARG A 154 -11.90 9.10 1.09
C ARG A 154 -12.29 8.90 -0.37
N ASN A 155 -13.35 9.57 -0.78
CA ASN A 155 -13.79 9.61 -2.18
C ASN A 155 -13.82 11.06 -2.63
N ALA A 156 -13.12 11.36 -3.71
CA ALA A 156 -13.03 12.71 -4.24
C ALA A 156 -14.41 13.32 -4.51
N ASP A 157 -15.39 12.53 -4.96
CA ASP A 157 -16.69 13.05 -5.39
C ASP A 157 -17.77 13.03 -4.30
N THR A 158 -17.72 12.06 -3.38
CA THR A 158 -18.79 11.81 -2.40
C THR A 158 -18.42 12.14 -0.96
N GLY A 159 -17.17 12.56 -0.71
CA GLY A 159 -16.66 12.82 0.63
C GLY A 159 -16.04 11.58 1.27
N ALA A 160 -15.95 11.59 2.60
CA ALA A 160 -15.27 10.55 3.35
C ALA A 160 -16.23 9.82 4.28
N TYR A 161 -15.92 8.56 4.58
CA TYR A 161 -16.53 7.86 5.69
C TYR A 161 -15.46 7.19 6.55
N ILE A 162 -15.69 7.19 7.86
CA ILE A 162 -14.81 6.59 8.86
C ILE A 162 -15.55 5.43 9.50
N ASP A 163 -14.94 4.26 9.46
CA ASP A 163 -15.38 3.08 10.19
C ASP A 163 -14.60 2.99 11.50
N VAL A 164 -15.31 3.15 12.63
CA VAL A 164 -14.76 3.02 13.98
C VAL A 164 -15.12 1.66 14.53
N THR A 165 -14.12 0.87 14.91
CA THR A 165 -14.31 -0.44 15.54
C THR A 165 -14.69 -0.26 17.01
N LEU A 166 -15.88 -0.74 17.36
CA LEU A 166 -16.44 -0.63 18.69
C LEU A 166 -15.94 -1.78 19.61
N PRO A 167 -16.08 -1.67 20.94
CA PRO A 167 -15.66 -2.71 21.88
C PRO A 167 -16.24 -4.11 21.61
N ASP A 168 -17.46 -4.19 21.07
CA ASP A 168 -18.10 -5.47 20.71
C ASP A 168 -17.77 -5.94 19.28
N LYS A 169 -16.77 -5.33 18.65
CA LYS A 169 -16.29 -5.60 17.28
C LYS A 169 -17.26 -5.22 16.17
N SER A 170 -18.41 -4.63 16.50
CA SER A 170 -19.23 -3.94 15.49
C SER A 170 -18.56 -2.65 15.03
N THR A 171 -19.06 -2.08 13.94
CA THR A 171 -18.53 -0.85 13.35
C THR A 171 -19.53 0.28 13.49
N ARG A 172 -19.05 1.47 13.87
CA ARG A 172 -19.78 2.72 13.70
C ARG A 172 -19.23 3.46 12.48
N THR A 173 -20.07 3.73 11.50
CA THR A 173 -19.68 4.57 10.36
C THR A 173 -20.03 6.03 10.63
N ILE A 174 -19.08 6.93 10.41
CA ILE A 174 -19.21 8.38 10.54
C ILE A 174 -18.98 8.99 9.16
N LEU A 175 -19.92 9.80 8.69
CA LEU A 175 -19.97 10.33 7.34
C LEU A 175 -19.53 11.79 7.33
N PHE A 176 -18.75 12.16 6.32
CA PHE A 176 -18.23 13.50 6.09
C PHE A 176 -18.51 13.94 4.65
N ASN A 177 -18.81 15.22 4.48
CA ASN A 177 -18.95 15.83 3.16
C ASN A 177 -17.60 15.94 2.45
N LYS A 178 -17.63 16.25 1.14
CA LYS A 178 -16.42 16.49 0.33
C LYS A 178 -15.53 17.60 0.89
N ASP A 179 -16.10 18.60 1.56
CA ASP A 179 -15.35 19.69 2.20
C ASP A 179 -14.78 19.34 3.59
N GLY A 180 -14.86 18.07 4.01
CA GLY A 180 -14.38 17.60 5.30
C GLY A 180 -15.32 17.93 6.47
N SER A 181 -16.47 18.58 6.23
CA SER A 181 -17.44 18.85 7.29
C SER A 181 -18.21 17.60 7.70
N PHE A 182 -18.51 17.47 9.00
CA PHE A 182 -19.33 16.38 9.52
C PHE A 182 -20.71 16.35 8.85
N LEU A 183 -21.12 15.19 8.35
CA LEU A 183 -22.42 14.97 7.73
C LEU A 183 -23.37 14.28 8.70
N SER A 184 -23.08 13.04 9.11
CA SER A 184 -23.93 12.26 10.02
C SER A 184 -23.22 10.97 10.50
N PHE A 185 -23.94 10.12 11.22
CA PHE A 185 -23.59 8.73 11.50
C PHE A 185 -24.41 7.80 10.62
N SER A 186 -23.92 6.58 10.38
CA SER A 186 -24.79 5.48 9.96
C SER A 186 -25.75 5.16 11.09
N THR A 187 -27.06 5.24 10.84
CA THR A 187 -28.09 4.92 11.83
C THR A 187 -29.08 3.91 11.27
N ALA A 188 -29.60 3.03 12.13
CA ALA A 188 -30.64 2.07 11.79
C ALA A 188 -31.68 1.95 12.91
N GLU A 189 -32.90 1.55 12.57
CA GLU A 189 -33.91 1.20 13.57
C GLU A 189 -33.53 -0.10 14.30
N ALA A 190 -32.92 -1.05 13.59
CA ALA A 190 -32.58 -2.37 14.10
C ALA A 190 -31.53 -2.35 15.24
N ASP A 191 -30.66 -1.33 15.27
CA ASP A 191 -29.65 -1.13 16.31
C ASP A 191 -30.03 -0.01 17.31
N GLY A 192 -31.23 0.56 17.17
CA GLY A 192 -31.76 1.62 18.03
C GLY A 192 -31.09 2.99 17.87
N THR A 193 -30.22 3.16 16.87
CA THR A 193 -29.49 4.42 16.66
C THR A 193 -30.29 5.46 15.89
N ALA A 194 -31.33 5.07 15.14
CA ALA A 194 -32.18 5.98 14.37
C ALA A 194 -32.85 7.08 15.22
N ALA A 195 -33.17 6.78 16.48
CA ALA A 195 -33.75 7.74 17.42
C ALA A 195 -32.70 8.60 18.16
N MET A 196 -31.41 8.34 17.98
CA MET A 196 -30.35 9.05 18.68
C MET A 196 -30.03 10.38 18.00
N LYS A 197 -29.76 11.41 18.81
CA LYS A 197 -29.37 12.72 18.29
C LYS A 197 -27.92 12.66 17.79
N ALA A 198 -27.72 12.96 16.51
CA ALA A 198 -26.41 13.24 15.94
C ALA A 198 -26.08 14.74 16.04
N SER A 199 -24.85 15.07 16.41
CA SER A 199 -24.32 16.44 16.35
C SER A 199 -22.81 16.43 16.26
N ALA A 200 -22.22 17.55 15.84
CA ALA A 200 -20.78 17.75 15.89
C ALA A 200 -20.44 19.18 16.31
N SER A 201 -19.27 19.36 16.91
CA SER A 201 -18.65 20.65 17.19
C SER A 201 -17.18 20.64 16.78
N ARG A 202 -16.59 21.83 16.66
CA ARG A 202 -15.19 22.01 16.28
C ARG A 202 -14.34 22.41 17.47
N GLU A 203 -13.19 21.77 17.61
CA GLU A 203 -12.14 22.11 18.58
C GLU A 203 -10.79 22.12 17.85
N GLY A 204 -10.36 23.30 17.40
CA GLY A 204 -9.20 23.43 16.51
C GLY A 204 -9.36 22.57 15.24
N ASP A 205 -8.38 21.73 14.97
CA ASP A 205 -8.32 20.80 13.83
C ASP A 205 -9.00 19.45 14.12
N THR A 206 -9.88 19.41 15.13
CA THR A 206 -10.61 18.20 15.54
C THR A 206 -12.11 18.42 15.45
N THR A 207 -12.78 17.49 14.79
CA THR A 207 -14.24 17.35 14.84
C THR A 207 -14.62 16.48 16.03
N ILE A 208 -15.43 17.02 16.93
CA ILE A 208 -16.03 16.29 18.03
C ILE A 208 -17.43 15.86 17.61
N ALA A 209 -17.57 14.62 17.14
CA ALA A 209 -18.84 14.05 16.69
C ALA A 209 -19.52 13.25 17.80
N THR A 210 -20.83 13.40 17.95
CA THR A 210 -21.62 12.74 18.99
C THR A 210 -22.86 12.08 18.43
N LEU A 211 -23.13 10.84 18.84
CA LEU A 211 -24.41 10.16 18.62
C LEU A 211 -25.01 9.74 19.96
N GLY A 212 -26.05 10.43 20.42
CA GLY A 212 -26.61 10.21 21.76
C GLY A 212 -25.57 10.48 22.84
N LYS A 213 -25.11 9.42 23.52
CA LYS A 213 -24.06 9.49 24.56
C LYS A 213 -22.66 9.19 24.02
N GLU A 214 -22.57 8.76 22.77
CA GLU A 214 -21.30 8.43 22.14
C GLU A 214 -20.56 9.70 21.74
N ARG A 215 -19.24 9.69 21.85
CA ARG A 215 -18.35 10.80 21.48
C ARG A 215 -17.16 10.24 20.72
N TYR A 216 -16.80 10.92 19.63
CA TYR A 216 -15.67 10.60 18.77
C TYR A 216 -14.90 11.88 18.47
N GLU A 217 -13.58 11.85 18.67
CA GLU A 217 -12.70 12.99 18.40
C GLU A 217 -11.87 12.66 17.17
N ILE A 218 -12.18 13.35 16.07
CA ILE A 218 -11.73 12.98 14.73
C ILE A 218 -10.87 14.11 14.19
N PRO A 219 -9.55 13.90 14.06
CA PRO A 219 -8.65 14.88 13.46
C PRO A 219 -8.97 15.12 11.99
N ASP A 220 -8.85 16.35 11.52
CA ASP A 220 -9.14 16.72 10.13
C ASP A 220 -8.22 16.05 9.13
N VAL A 221 -6.94 15.93 9.46
CA VAL A 221 -5.95 15.21 8.66
C VAL A 221 -6.36 13.74 8.45
N PHE A 222 -7.06 13.15 9.42
CA PHE A 222 -7.58 11.80 9.25
C PHE A 222 -8.74 11.77 8.24
N VAL A 223 -9.59 12.80 8.21
CA VAL A 223 -10.70 12.91 7.24
C VAL A 223 -10.20 13.23 5.83
N GLN A 224 -9.28 14.19 5.70
CA GLN A 224 -8.95 14.82 4.41
C GLN A 224 -7.67 14.30 3.75
N GLY A 225 -6.75 13.75 4.54
CA GLY A 225 -5.36 13.55 4.09
C GLY A 225 -4.51 14.78 4.43
N ASP A 226 -3.21 14.67 4.20
CA ASP A 226 -2.22 15.75 4.28
C ASP A 226 -2.02 16.48 2.95
#